data_AF-A0A239YF63-F1
#
_entry.id   AF-A0A239YF63-F1
#
_cell.length_a   1.000
_cell.length_b   1.000
_cell.length_c   1.000
_cell.angle_alpha   90.00
_cell.angle_beta   90.00
_cell.angle_gamma   90.00
#
_symmetry.space_group_name_H-M   'P 1'
#
loop_
_entity.id
_entity.type
_entity.pdbx_description
1 polymer ?
#
loop_
_entity_poly.entity_id
_entity_poly.type
_entity_poly.pdbx_seq_one_letter_code
_entity_poly.pdbx_strand_id
1 'polypeptide(L)'
;MKQVEIIRILDDSTFIINAGIERNIESGLFIDVLEKDKSYKYIAKVEEVYSGLSLCKRYGEQRLFYGDVVRIRYPEEQDYQITPKIIKSKQSRRKHKKRG
;
A
#
# COMPACT_ATOMS: atom_id res chain seq x y z
N MET A 1 -3.30 13.54 -9.81
CA MET A 1 -3.52 12.36 -8.94
C MET A 1 -5.01 12.17 -8.68
N LYS A 2 -5.53 10.94 -8.73
CA LYS A 2 -6.97 10.66 -8.51
C LYS A 2 -7.21 10.19 -7.08
N GLN A 3 -8.19 10.80 -6.41
CA GLN A 3 -8.69 10.39 -5.09
C GLN A 3 -10.03 9.66 -5.26
N VAL A 4 -10.20 8.59 -4.50
CA VAL A 4 -11.37 7.71 -4.54
C VAL A 4 -11.73 7.30 -3.13
N GLU A 5 -12.96 6.91 -2.88
CA GLU A 5 -13.44 6.58 -1.53
C GLU A 5 -13.65 5.07 -1.37
N ILE A 6 -13.49 4.60 -0.14
CA ILE A 6 -13.88 3.25 0.25
C ILE A 6 -15.40 3.21 0.39
N ILE A 7 -16.05 2.44 -0.47
CA ILE A 7 -17.51 2.28 -0.48
C ILE A 7 -17.99 1.03 0.25
N ARG A 8 -17.10 0.07 0.51
CA ARG A 8 -17.47 -1.14 1.26
C ARG A 8 -16.25 -1.77 1.89
N ILE A 9 -16.43 -2.30 3.09
CA ILE A 9 -15.46 -3.15 3.78
C ILE A 9 -16.05 -4.56 3.77
N LEU A 10 -15.26 -5.54 3.33
CA LEU A 10 -15.70 -6.94 3.34
C LEU A 10 -15.27 -7.59 4.64
N ASP A 11 -13.98 -7.51 4.94
CA ASP A 11 -13.37 -8.04 6.16
C ASP A 11 -12.40 -7.02 6.77
N ASP A 12 -11.69 -7.42 7.82
CA ASP A 12 -10.69 -6.58 8.47
C ASP A 12 -9.52 -6.18 7.56
N SER A 13 -9.30 -6.86 6.44
CA SER A 13 -8.16 -6.59 5.53
C SER A 13 -8.55 -6.23 4.10
N THR A 14 -9.80 -6.46 3.71
CA THR A 14 -10.28 -6.38 2.33
C THR A 14 -11.40 -5.34 2.22
N PHE A 15 -11.32 -4.51 1.19
CA PHE A 15 -12.26 -3.42 0.97
C PHE A 15 -12.43 -3.11 -0.51
N ILE A 16 -13.50 -2.40 -0.85
CA ILE A 16 -13.87 -2.02 -2.20
C ILE A 16 -13.82 -0.51 -2.35
N ILE A 17 -13.20 -0.05 -3.42
CA ILE A 17 -13.14 1.37 -3.82
C ILE A 17 -14.02 1.62 -5.04
N ASN A 18 -14.56 2.83 -5.14
CA ASN A 18 -15.36 3.29 -6.29
C ASN A 18 -14.47 3.73 -7.47
N ALA A 19 -13.62 2.83 -7.91
CA ALA A 19 -12.83 2.99 -9.11
C ALA A 19 -12.44 1.62 -9.65
N GLY A 20 -12.57 1.45 -10.96
CA GLY A 20 -12.26 0.21 -11.66
C GLY A 20 -11.51 0.48 -12.97
N ILE A 21 -11.67 -0.42 -13.93
CA ILE A 21 -11.06 -0.35 -15.26
C ILE A 21 -11.37 0.99 -15.94
N GLU A 22 -12.60 1.49 -15.81
CA GLU A 22 -13.03 2.76 -16.40
C GLU A 22 -12.24 3.97 -15.89
N ARG A 23 -11.57 3.84 -14.74
CA ARG A 23 -10.70 4.88 -14.17
C ARG A 23 -9.22 4.60 -14.35
N ASN A 24 -8.87 3.62 -15.19
CA ASN A 24 -7.53 3.10 -15.44
C ASN A 24 -6.89 2.51 -14.18
N ILE A 25 -7.67 1.80 -13.34
CA ILE A 25 -7.08 0.98 -12.28
C ILE A 25 -6.68 -0.37 -12.86
N GLU A 26 -5.48 -0.80 -12.51
CA GLU A 26 -4.95 -2.11 -12.84
C GLU A 26 -4.72 -2.94 -11.58
N SER A 27 -4.88 -4.26 -11.73
CA SER A 27 -4.54 -5.20 -10.67
C SER A 27 -3.06 -5.11 -10.35
N GLY A 28 -2.71 -5.12 -9.07
CA GLY A 28 -1.33 -5.06 -8.61
C GLY A 28 -0.83 -3.67 -8.24
N LEU A 29 -1.60 -2.61 -8.54
CA LEU A 29 -1.25 -1.24 -8.13
C LEU A 29 -1.26 -1.09 -6.61
N PHE A 30 -0.35 -0.26 -6.11
CA PHE A 30 -0.35 0.19 -4.72
C PHE A 30 -1.13 1.50 -4.58
N ILE A 31 -1.91 1.58 -3.53
CA ILE A 31 -2.75 2.74 -3.20
C ILE A 31 -2.50 3.14 -1.76
N ASP A 32 -2.64 4.43 -1.51
CA ASP A 32 -2.40 5.03 -0.20
C ASP A 32 -3.75 5.32 0.44
N VAL A 33 -4.03 4.76 1.61
CA VAL A 33 -5.21 5.15 2.38
C VAL A 33 -4.83 6.31 3.29
N LEU A 34 -5.57 7.41 3.16
CA LEU A 34 -5.34 8.66 3.87
C LEU A 34 -6.27 8.75 5.08
N GLU A 35 -5.79 9.41 6.13
CA GLU A 35 -6.66 9.88 7.22
C GLU A 35 -7.50 11.10 6.78
N LYS A 36 -8.52 11.43 7.58
CA LYS A 36 -9.34 12.64 7.40
C LYS A 36 -8.49 13.91 7.29
N ASP A 37 -7.40 13.96 8.05
CA ASP A 37 -6.45 15.10 8.06
C ASP A 37 -5.44 15.04 6.90
N LYS A 38 -5.65 14.12 5.94
CA LYS A 38 -4.83 13.89 4.73
C LYS A 38 -3.42 13.35 5.00
N SER A 39 -3.13 12.98 6.25
CA SER A 39 -1.92 12.24 6.64
C SER A 39 -1.96 10.81 6.08
N TYR A 40 -0.77 10.27 5.79
CA TYR A 40 -0.63 8.89 5.35
C TYR A 40 -1.01 7.92 6.47
N LYS A 41 -1.98 7.04 6.23
CA LYS A 41 -2.37 6.02 7.21
C LYS A 41 -1.60 4.72 6.92
N TYR A 42 -1.87 4.08 5.78
CA TYR A 42 -1.25 2.82 5.38
C TYR A 42 -1.34 2.58 3.87
N ILE A 43 -0.65 1.53 3.41
CA ILE A 43 -0.63 1.09 2.01
C ILE A 43 -1.65 -0.03 1.81
N ALA A 44 -2.31 -0.04 0.66
CA ALA A 44 -3.08 -1.18 0.18
C ALA A 44 -2.66 -1.53 -1.25
N LYS A 45 -3.00 -2.73 -1.69
CA LYS A 45 -2.80 -3.19 -3.06
C LYS A 45 -4.12 -3.60 -3.67
N VAL A 46 -4.29 -3.26 -4.93
CA VAL A 46 -5.41 -3.71 -5.74
C VAL A 46 -5.21 -5.19 -6.08
N GLU A 47 -6.10 -6.07 -5.63
CA GLU A 47 -6.05 -7.50 -5.98
C GLU A 47 -6.83 -7.76 -7.26
N GLU A 48 -8.06 -7.25 -7.34
CA GLU A 48 -8.96 -7.45 -8.49
C GLU A 48 -9.59 -6.14 -8.93
N VAL A 49 -9.85 -6.03 -10.23
CA VAL A 49 -10.44 -4.84 -10.85
C VAL A 49 -11.65 -5.27 -11.68
N TYR A 50 -12.77 -4.58 -11.44
CA TYR A 50 -14.01 -4.68 -12.19
C TYR A 50 -14.22 -3.39 -13.00
N SER A 51 -15.30 -3.28 -13.78
CA SER A 51 -15.54 -2.09 -14.63
C SER A 51 -15.51 -0.78 -13.85
N GLY A 52 -16.33 -0.67 -12.80
CA GLY A 52 -16.45 0.53 -11.96
C GLY A 52 -15.83 0.43 -10.57
N LEU A 53 -15.45 -0.78 -10.14
CA LEU A 53 -15.04 -1.08 -8.76
C LEU A 53 -13.70 -1.81 -8.74
N SER A 54 -12.98 -1.72 -7.63
CA SER A 54 -11.79 -2.54 -7.40
C SER A 54 -11.78 -3.10 -6.00
N LEU A 55 -11.35 -4.35 -5.88
CA LEU A 55 -11.09 -5.02 -4.62
C LEU A 55 -9.64 -4.74 -4.21
N CYS A 56 -9.48 -4.27 -2.98
CA CYS A 56 -8.20 -3.88 -2.43
C CYS A 56 -7.95 -4.60 -1.12
N LYS A 57 -6.68 -4.92 -0.89
CA LYS A 57 -6.19 -5.54 0.34
C LYS A 57 -5.21 -4.62 1.03
N ARG A 58 -5.44 -4.33 2.30
CA ARG A 58 -4.53 -3.48 3.09
C ARG A 58 -3.29 -4.25 3.55
N TYR A 59 -2.21 -3.50 3.76
CA TYR A 59 -1.03 -3.94 4.48
C TYR A 59 -0.84 -3.08 5.72
N GLY A 60 -0.84 -3.70 6.90
CA GLY A 60 -0.68 -3.03 8.19
C GLY A 60 -1.66 -3.60 9.22
N GLU A 61 -1.75 -2.96 10.40
CA GLU A 61 -2.64 -3.37 11.49
C GLU A 61 -3.78 -2.36 11.74
N GLN A 62 -3.74 -1.20 11.08
CA GLN A 62 -4.71 -0.13 11.28
C GLN A 62 -6.07 -0.47 10.67
N ARG A 63 -7.12 -0.05 11.39
CA ARG A 63 -8.51 -0.30 11.02
C ARG A 63 -8.95 0.55 9.83
N LEU A 64 -9.71 -0.08 8.93
CA LEU A 64 -10.41 0.53 7.80
C LEU A 64 -11.71 1.17 8.27
N PHE A 65 -12.05 2.35 7.73
CA PHE A 65 -13.36 2.94 7.91
C PHE A 65 -14.04 3.22 6.57
N TYR A 66 -15.36 3.08 6.57
CA TYR A 66 -16.18 3.48 5.43
C TYR A 66 -16.01 4.98 5.19
N GLY A 67 -15.83 5.37 3.92
CA GLY A 67 -15.59 6.76 3.53
C GLY A 67 -14.16 7.25 3.71
N ASP A 68 -13.21 6.40 4.11
CA ASP A 68 -11.79 6.75 4.05
C ASP A 68 -11.39 7.06 2.60
N VAL A 69 -10.54 8.09 2.44
CA VAL A 69 -10.07 8.55 1.12
C VAL A 69 -8.82 7.78 0.75
N VAL A 70 -8.83 7.25 -0.47
CA VAL A 70 -7.75 6.49 -1.07
C VAL A 70 -7.15 7.28 -2.20
N ARG A 71 -5.83 7.40 -2.20
CA ARG A 71 -5.05 8.01 -3.27
C ARG A 71 -4.41 6.91 -4.11
N ILE A 72 -4.74 6.89 -5.39
CA ILE A 72 -4.14 5.94 -6.32
C ILE A 72 -2.74 6.44 -6.67
N ARG A 73 -1.73 5.60 -6.42
CA ARG A 73 -0.35 5.87 -6.82
C ARG A 73 -0.13 5.19 -8.17
N TYR A 74 -0.27 5.97 -9.24
CA TYR A 74 0.18 5.50 -10.55
C TYR A 74 1.70 5.47 -10.51
N PRO A 75 2.34 4.37 -10.94
CA PRO A 75 3.76 4.42 -11.22
C PRO A 75 3.93 5.42 -12.38
N GLU A 76 4.32 6.65 -12.06
CA GLU A 76 4.94 7.48 -13.08
C GLU A 76 6.21 6.73 -13.51
N GLU A 77 6.60 6.81 -14.78
CA GLU A 77 7.69 6.02 -15.39
C GLU A 77 9.04 6.06 -14.62
N GLN A 78 9.16 6.95 -13.63
CA GLN A 78 10.30 7.15 -12.75
C GLN A 78 10.28 6.30 -11.45
N ASP A 79 9.15 5.71 -11.05
CA ASP A 79 8.99 4.92 -9.81
C ASP A 79 9.50 3.47 -9.93
N TYR A 80 9.88 3.02 -11.13
CA TYR A 80 10.51 1.70 -11.33
C TYR A 80 11.92 1.60 -10.70
N GLN A 81 12.45 2.67 -10.12
CA GLN A 81 13.75 2.67 -9.43
C GLN A 81 13.66 2.56 -7.89
N ILE A 82 12.59 1.96 -7.33
CA ILE A 82 12.62 1.58 -5.91
C ILE A 82 13.51 0.33 -5.77
N THR A 83 14.83 0.55 -5.72
CA THR A 83 15.75 -0.48 -5.25
C THR A 83 15.52 -0.69 -3.76
N PRO A 84 15.18 -1.90 -3.29
CA PRO A 84 15.09 -2.14 -1.86
C PRO A 84 16.46 -1.87 -1.25
N LYS A 85 16.57 -0.91 -0.33
CA LYS A 85 17.78 -0.73 0.47
C LYS A 85 17.93 -1.97 1.35
N ILE A 86 18.73 -2.93 0.90
CA ILE A 86 19.14 -4.08 1.69
C ILE A 86 19.94 -3.53 2.87
N ILE A 87 19.32 -3.48 4.05
CA ILE A 87 20.00 -3.18 5.30
C ILE A 87 20.85 -4.41 5.62
N LYS A 88 22.11 -4.40 5.19
CA LYS A 88 23.08 -5.41 5.62
C LYS A 88 23.31 -5.25 7.11
N SER A 89 22.84 -6.20 7.91
CA SER A 89 23.13 -6.26 9.33
C SER A 89 24.65 -6.33 9.51
N LYS A 90 25.23 -5.35 10.21
CA LYS A 90 26.64 -5.42 10.61
C LYS A 90 26.75 -6.47 11.70
N GLN A 91 27.04 -7.72 11.33
CA GLN A 91 27.48 -8.72 12.31
C GLN A 91 28.76 -8.20 12.97
N SER A 92 28.67 -7.80 14.24
CA SER A 92 29.84 -7.45 15.02
C SER A 92 30.64 -8.73 15.27
N ARG A 93 31.79 -8.86 14.58
CA ARG A 93 32.74 -9.93 14.88
C ARG A 93 33.37 -9.63 16.23
N ARG A 94 32.82 -10.19 17.31
CA ARG A 94 33.49 -10.27 18.62
C ARG A 94 34.78 -11.09 18.43
N LYS A 95 35.93 -10.41 18.31
CA LYS A 95 37.24 -11.05 18.37
C LYS A 95 37.47 -11.55 19.80
N HIS A 96 37.35 -12.86 20.01
CA HIS A 96 37.75 -13.49 21.25
C HIS A 96 39.29 -13.48 21.32
N LYS A 97 39.87 -12.62 22.16
CA LYS A 97 41.30 -12.63 22.49
C LYS A 97 41.57 -13.90 23.30
N LYS A 98 42.21 -14.92 22.71
CA LYS A 98 42.85 -15.98 23.48
C LYS A 98 44.02 -15.36 24.23
N ARG A 99 44.00 -15.42 25.57
CA ARG A 99 45.15 -15.11 26.42
C ARG A 99 46.12 -16.30 26.32
N GLY A 100 47.37 -15.99 25.99
CA GLY A 100 48.50 -16.90 26.21
C GLY A 100 48.95 -16.85 27.67
#